data_AF-A0A8S3I8Q8-F1
#
_entry.id   AF-A0A8S3I8Q8-F1
#
_cell.length_a   1.000
_cell.length_b   1.000
_cell.length_c   1.000
_cell.angle_alpha   90.00
_cell.angle_beta   90.00
_cell.angle_gamma   90.00
#
_symmetry.space_group_name_H-M   'P 1'
#
loop_
_entity.id
_entity.type
_entity.pdbx_description
1 polymer ?
#
loop_
_entity_poly.entity_id
_entity_poly.type
_entity_poly.pdbx_seq_one_letter_code
_entity_poly.pdbx_strand_id
1 'polypeptide(L)'
;MASEKVTIEQAVQKLSEASNNSNGRLNALETKLDEIHLNLIEQHKNMNMDAPNEMMNVQEKMINQIETIQKRTEELQATTTSKLEEKQQQWEQLTKNIRDMRTEMKKICEALERTALRKNDQNQLMEENASTPHTQLNSSTINESFGMTNCFSTASHNFFEVIFLNQFNSPIRRARQEQQWKDCKQEEDETINEFIVRLRALWQEQKPNETENDLI
;
A
#
# COMPACT_ATOMS: atom_id res chain seq x y z
N MET A 1 -79.55 -12.70 74.96
CA MET A 1 -78.22 -12.94 75.55
C MET A 1 -77.53 -14.20 75.02
N ALA A 2 -78.23 -15.33 74.74
CA ALA A 2 -77.56 -16.55 74.25
C ALA A 2 -77.01 -16.46 72.81
N SER A 3 -77.71 -15.78 71.89
CA SER A 3 -77.30 -15.65 70.47
C SER A 3 -76.02 -14.83 70.28
N GLU A 4 -75.85 -13.77 71.08
CA GLU A 4 -74.72 -12.83 71.01
C GLU A 4 -73.41 -13.44 71.53
N LYS A 5 -73.51 -14.32 72.53
CA LYS A 5 -72.36 -15.04 73.08
C LYS A 5 -71.79 -16.06 72.09
N VAL A 6 -72.67 -16.74 71.34
CA VAL A 6 -72.30 -17.70 70.29
C VAL A 6 -71.57 -17.01 69.13
N THR A 7 -71.93 -15.77 68.82
CA THR A 7 -71.28 -14.99 67.74
C THR A 7 -69.87 -14.53 68.12
N ILE A 8 -69.65 -14.16 69.39
CA ILE A 8 -68.34 -13.77 69.90
C ILE A 8 -67.39 -14.97 69.97
N GLU A 9 -67.85 -16.13 70.47
CA GLU A 9 -67.04 -17.35 70.53
C GLU A 9 -66.58 -17.82 69.13
N GLN A 10 -67.46 -17.74 68.12
CA GLN A 10 -67.10 -18.04 66.73
C GLN A 10 -66.09 -17.06 66.14
N ALA A 11 -66.17 -15.77 66.49
CA ALA A 11 -65.20 -14.77 66.03
C ALA A 11 -63.81 -14.99 66.66
N VAL A 12 -63.75 -15.30 67.96
CA VAL A 12 -62.50 -15.63 68.66
C VAL A 12 -61.84 -16.87 68.08
N GLN A 13 -62.64 -17.90 67.77
CA GLN A 13 -62.13 -19.13 67.15
C GLN A 13 -61.51 -18.87 65.77
N LYS A 14 -62.18 -18.08 64.91
CA LYS A 14 -61.64 -17.71 63.59
C LYS A 14 -60.36 -16.87 63.67
N LEU A 15 -60.26 -15.97 64.65
CA LEU A 15 -59.06 -15.18 64.88
C LEU A 15 -57.88 -16.06 65.35
N SER A 16 -58.15 -17.04 66.22
CA SER A 16 -57.16 -18.02 66.67
C SER A 16 -56.62 -18.88 65.50
N GLU A 17 -57.52 -19.38 64.65
CA GLU A 17 -57.16 -20.15 63.45
C GLU A 17 -56.35 -19.32 62.44
N ALA A 18 -56.75 -18.07 62.20
CA ALA A 18 -56.02 -17.15 61.34
C ALA A 18 -54.62 -16.82 61.89
N SER A 19 -54.50 -16.63 63.21
CA SER A 19 -53.23 -16.39 63.90
C SER A 19 -52.30 -17.61 63.78
N ASN A 20 -52.81 -18.80 64.03
CA ASN A 20 -52.01 -20.04 63.95
C ASN A 20 -51.53 -20.32 62.52
N ASN A 21 -52.37 -20.07 61.52
CA ASN A 21 -51.99 -20.20 60.11
C ASN A 21 -50.92 -19.17 59.72
N SER A 22 -51.08 -17.92 60.17
CA SER A 22 -50.11 -16.84 59.91
C SER A 22 -48.74 -17.15 60.53
N ASN A 23 -48.71 -17.66 61.77
CA ASN A 23 -47.46 -18.09 62.42
C ASN A 23 -46.81 -19.28 61.70
N GLY A 24 -47.60 -20.25 61.24
CA GLY A 24 -47.07 -21.36 60.43
C GLY A 24 -46.43 -20.89 59.11
N ARG A 25 -47.04 -19.92 58.43
CA ARG A 25 -46.49 -19.32 57.21
C ARG A 25 -45.23 -18.50 57.49
N LEU A 26 -45.18 -17.78 58.61
CA LEU A 26 -44.01 -17.01 59.02
C LEU A 26 -42.80 -17.92 59.27
N ASN A 27 -42.99 -19.00 60.02
CA ASN A 27 -41.94 -19.97 60.30
C ASN A 27 -41.42 -20.64 59.01
N ALA A 28 -42.31 -20.97 58.07
CA ALA A 28 -41.92 -21.52 56.77
C ALA A 28 -41.12 -20.52 55.90
N LEU A 29 -41.39 -19.22 56.03
CA LEU A 29 -40.60 -18.18 55.35
C LEU A 29 -39.23 -18.00 56.01
N GLU A 30 -39.15 -18.06 57.34
CA GLU A 30 -37.90 -17.98 58.09
C GLU A 30 -36.96 -19.13 57.73
N THR A 31 -37.48 -20.37 57.68
CA THR A 31 -36.69 -21.54 57.24
C THR A 31 -36.18 -21.39 55.81
N LYS A 32 -36.99 -20.85 54.88
CA LYS A 32 -36.55 -20.60 53.50
C LYS A 32 -35.48 -19.51 53.41
N LEU A 33 -35.57 -18.50 54.27
CA LEU A 33 -34.57 -17.43 54.32
C LEU A 33 -33.23 -17.97 54.81
N ASP A 34 -33.24 -18.82 55.84
CA ASP A 34 -32.04 -19.49 56.35
C ASP A 34 -31.39 -20.38 55.28
N GLU A 35 -32.20 -21.13 54.52
CA GLU A 35 -31.74 -21.99 53.43
C GLU A 35 -31.12 -21.18 52.28
N ILE A 36 -31.73 -20.04 51.90
CA ILE A 36 -31.16 -19.11 50.91
C ILE A 36 -29.82 -18.54 51.41
N HIS A 37 -29.75 -18.17 52.69
CA HIS A 37 -28.54 -17.61 53.28
C HIS A 37 -27.40 -18.63 53.31
N LEU A 38 -27.69 -19.89 53.65
CA LEU A 38 -26.71 -20.98 53.63
C LEU A 38 -26.19 -21.24 52.20
N ASN A 39 -27.11 -21.29 51.23
CA ASN A 39 -26.76 -21.50 49.82
C ASN A 39 -25.88 -20.38 49.27
N LEU A 40 -26.13 -19.12 49.66
CA LEU A 40 -25.29 -17.98 49.25
C LEU A 40 -23.88 -18.07 49.85
N ILE A 41 -23.76 -18.45 51.13
CA ILE A 41 -22.46 -18.65 51.77
C ILE A 41 -21.69 -19.77 51.08
N GLU A 42 -22.36 -20.87 50.75
CA GLU A 42 -21.74 -22.02 50.07
C GLU A 42 -21.35 -21.69 48.62
N GLN A 43 -22.18 -20.93 47.89
CA GLN A 43 -21.82 -20.38 46.58
C GLN A 43 -20.59 -19.47 46.67
N HIS A 44 -20.52 -18.57 47.65
CA HIS A 44 -19.37 -17.69 47.85
C HIS A 44 -18.09 -18.46 48.21
N LYS A 45 -18.20 -19.57 48.93
CA LYS A 45 -17.07 -20.45 49.27
C LYS A 45 -16.59 -21.27 48.07
N ASN A 46 -17.51 -21.57 47.14
CA ASN A 46 -17.24 -22.31 45.90
C ASN A 46 -16.87 -21.41 44.71
N MET A 47 -16.97 -20.08 44.84
CA MET A 47 -16.36 -19.16 43.87
C MET A 47 -14.84 -19.31 43.99
N ASN A 48 -14.27 -19.96 42.97
CA ASN A 48 -12.84 -20.19 42.83
C ASN A 48 -12.07 -18.85 42.91
N MET A 49 -11.37 -18.62 44.02
CA MET A 49 -10.55 -17.41 44.27
C MET A 49 -9.43 -17.24 43.24
N ASP A 50 -9.17 -18.25 42.40
CA ASP A 50 -8.19 -18.20 41.31
C ASP A 50 -8.70 -17.48 40.05
N ALA A 51 -10.01 -17.42 39.80
CA ALA A 51 -10.53 -16.80 38.57
C ALA A 51 -10.22 -15.29 38.44
N PRO A 52 -10.31 -14.46 39.51
CA PRO A 52 -9.88 -13.06 39.45
C PRO A 52 -8.38 -12.89 39.21
N ASN A 53 -7.55 -13.78 39.78
CA ASN A 53 -6.09 -13.74 39.61
C ASN A 53 -5.66 -14.18 38.22
N GLU A 54 -6.29 -15.22 37.67
CA GLU A 54 -6.07 -15.66 36.29
C GLU A 54 -6.48 -14.57 35.29
N MET A 55 -7.62 -13.91 35.51
CA MET A 55 -8.07 -12.79 34.67
C MET A 55 -7.10 -11.61 34.71
N MET A 56 -6.58 -11.26 35.91
CA MET A 56 -5.59 -10.20 36.06
C MET A 56 -4.27 -10.54 35.36
N ASN A 57 -3.81 -11.80 35.44
CA ASN A 57 -2.60 -12.27 34.75
C ASN A 57 -2.78 -12.28 33.22
N VAL A 58 -3.96 -12.66 32.72
CA VAL A 58 -4.30 -12.56 31.29
C VAL A 58 -4.33 -11.10 30.83
N GLN A 59 -4.90 -10.20 31.64
CA GLN A 59 -4.93 -8.77 31.36
C GLN A 59 -3.51 -8.18 31.29
N GLU A 60 -2.65 -8.53 32.25
CA GLU A 60 -1.25 -8.07 32.28
C GLU A 60 -0.45 -8.58 31.07
N LYS A 61 -0.64 -9.85 30.69
CA LYS A 61 -0.04 -10.39 29.46
C LYS A 61 -0.53 -9.65 28.21
N MET A 62 -1.82 -9.34 28.14
CA MET A 62 -2.40 -8.62 27.01
C MET A 62 -1.87 -7.18 26.91
N ILE A 63 -1.74 -6.48 28.04
CA ILE A 63 -1.13 -5.14 28.09
C ILE A 63 0.29 -5.17 27.57
N ASN A 64 1.13 -6.09 28.07
CA ASN A 64 2.53 -6.21 27.63
C ASN A 64 2.65 -6.53 26.13
N GLN A 65 1.73 -7.35 25.59
CA GLN A 65 1.69 -7.64 24.16
C GLN A 65 1.30 -6.42 23.33
N ILE A 66 0.30 -5.64 23.78
CA ILE A 66 -0.12 -4.40 23.11
C ILE A 66 1.03 -3.40 23.07
N GLU A 67 1.73 -3.18 24.19
CA GLU A 67 2.90 -2.29 24.24
C GLU A 67 4.01 -2.74 23.29
N THR A 68 4.27 -4.04 23.23
CA THR A 68 5.28 -4.62 22.32
C THR A 68 4.90 -4.39 20.85
N ILE A 69 3.63 -4.58 20.51
CA ILE A 69 3.12 -4.34 19.15
C ILE A 69 3.25 -2.86 18.80
N GLN A 70 2.81 -1.95 19.69
CA GLN A 70 2.89 -0.50 19.47
C GLN A 70 4.34 -0.07 19.19
N LYS A 71 5.29 -0.51 20.01
CA LYS A 71 6.70 -0.19 19.80
C LYS A 71 7.22 -0.66 18.44
N ARG A 72 6.89 -1.89 18.04
CA ARG A 72 7.28 -2.42 16.73
C ARG A 72 6.64 -1.64 15.58
N THR A 73 5.39 -1.23 15.74
CA THR A 73 4.69 -0.42 14.74
C THR A 73 5.36 0.93 14.56
N GLU A 74 5.74 1.60 15.66
CA GLU A 74 6.49 2.87 15.61
C GLU A 74 7.85 2.71 14.93
N GLU A 75 8.61 1.66 15.27
CA GLU A 75 9.91 1.36 14.65
C GLU A 75 9.79 1.09 13.14
N LEU A 76 8.76 0.34 12.73
CA LEU A 76 8.47 0.07 11.32
C LEU A 76 8.08 1.35 10.58
N GLN A 77 7.26 2.20 11.18
CA GLN A 77 6.84 3.47 10.60
C GLN A 77 8.03 4.43 10.42
N ALA A 78 8.89 4.54 11.44
CA ALA A 78 10.12 5.34 11.38
C ALA A 78 11.08 4.82 10.29
N THR A 79 11.24 3.50 10.17
CA THR A 79 12.10 2.89 9.15
C THR A 79 11.55 3.13 7.73
N THR A 80 10.24 3.01 7.56
CA THR A 80 9.57 3.18 6.26
C THR A 80 9.65 4.63 5.79
N THR A 81 9.39 5.58 6.69
CA THR A 81 9.51 7.01 6.41
C THR A 81 10.94 7.41 6.05
N SER A 82 11.93 6.96 6.81
CA SER A 82 13.34 7.20 6.51
C SER A 82 13.77 6.63 5.14
N LYS A 83 13.39 5.39 4.82
CA LYS A 83 13.70 4.80 3.49
C LYS A 83 13.01 5.55 2.35
N LEU A 84 11.79 6.02 2.56
CA LEU A 84 11.06 6.80 1.56
C LEU A 84 11.76 8.14 1.30
N GLU A 85 12.21 8.83 2.35
CA GLU A 85 12.97 10.07 2.23
C GLU A 85 14.30 9.87 1.50
N GLU A 86 15.05 8.81 1.80
CA GLU A 86 16.27 8.47 1.05
C GLU A 86 15.98 8.24 -0.45
N LYS A 87 14.89 7.54 -0.77
CA LYS A 87 14.48 7.31 -2.16
C LYS A 87 14.07 8.60 -2.86
N GLN A 88 13.38 9.48 -2.14
CA GLN A 88 13.00 10.81 -2.64
C GLN A 88 14.24 11.65 -2.96
N GLN A 89 15.24 11.67 -2.07
CA GLN A 89 16.51 12.38 -2.30
C GLN A 89 17.29 11.79 -3.48
N GLN A 90 17.36 10.46 -3.60
CA GLN A 90 17.97 9.78 -4.75
C GLN A 90 17.29 10.19 -6.06
N TRP A 91 15.96 10.26 -6.07
CA TRP A 91 15.18 10.67 -7.23
C TRP A 91 15.41 12.13 -7.63
N GLU A 92 15.46 13.04 -6.65
CA GLU A 92 15.75 14.45 -6.88
C GLU A 92 17.14 14.66 -7.48
N GLN A 93 18.14 13.95 -6.95
CA GLN A 93 19.50 14.00 -7.48
C GLN A 93 19.57 13.46 -8.92
N LEU A 94 18.90 12.34 -9.21
CA LEU A 94 18.82 11.79 -10.56
C LEU A 94 18.15 12.77 -11.52
N THR A 95 17.04 13.38 -11.09
CA THR A 95 16.29 14.37 -11.89
C THR A 95 17.17 15.58 -12.22
N LYS A 96 17.96 16.06 -11.25
CA LYS A 96 18.94 17.13 -11.48
C LYS A 96 20.00 16.72 -12.50
N ASN A 97 20.60 15.55 -12.32
CA ASN A 97 21.62 15.02 -13.25
C ASN A 97 21.08 14.91 -14.68
N ILE A 98 19.85 14.43 -14.86
CA ILE A 98 19.20 14.33 -16.19
C ILE A 98 19.01 15.71 -16.81
N ARG A 99 18.59 16.71 -16.02
CA ARG A 99 18.43 18.09 -16.50
C ARG A 99 19.76 18.70 -16.94
N ASP A 100 20.81 18.47 -16.17
CA ASP A 100 22.16 18.94 -16.47
C ASP A 100 22.68 18.27 -17.75
N MET A 101 22.54 16.94 -17.88
CA MET A 101 22.90 16.21 -19.11
C MET A 101 22.13 16.71 -20.33
N ARG A 102 20.82 16.98 -20.20
CA ARG A 102 20.02 17.54 -21.30
C ARG A 102 20.53 18.90 -21.74
N THR A 103 20.98 19.72 -20.79
CA THR A 103 21.55 21.04 -21.07
C THR A 103 22.89 20.94 -21.78
N GLU A 104 23.77 20.05 -21.32
CA GLU A 104 25.05 19.80 -21.99
C GLU A 104 24.87 19.20 -23.39
N MET A 105 23.94 18.25 -23.55
CA MET A 105 23.63 17.68 -24.86
C MET A 105 23.16 18.76 -25.84
N LYS A 106 22.32 19.70 -25.39
CA LYS A 106 21.89 20.85 -26.19
C LYS A 106 23.08 21.70 -26.65
N LYS A 107 24.01 22.00 -25.74
CA LYS A 107 25.25 22.76 -26.08
C LYS A 107 26.09 22.01 -27.11
N ILE A 108 26.22 20.68 -26.99
CA ILE A 108 26.95 19.85 -27.95
C ILE A 108 26.29 19.92 -29.33
N CYS A 109 24.96 19.77 -29.41
CA CYS A 109 24.22 19.91 -30.66
C CYS A 109 24.45 21.28 -31.32
N GLU A 110 24.32 22.38 -30.57
CA GLU A 110 24.58 23.73 -31.06
C GLU A 110 26.04 23.95 -31.52
N ALA A 111 27.01 23.26 -30.90
CA ALA A 111 28.41 23.32 -31.32
C ALA A 111 28.66 22.54 -32.62
N LEU A 112 28.00 21.40 -32.80
CA LEU A 112 28.07 20.60 -34.01
C LEU A 112 27.46 21.35 -35.21
N GLU A 113 26.31 22.00 -35.02
CA GLU A 113 25.68 22.86 -36.05
C GLU A 113 26.61 23.98 -36.50
N ARG A 114 27.21 24.71 -35.55
CA ARG A 114 28.20 25.76 -35.86
C ARG A 114 29.42 25.24 -36.61
N THR A 115 29.88 24.04 -36.28
CA THR A 115 31.02 23.42 -36.95
C THR A 115 30.67 22.98 -38.38
N ALA A 116 29.45 22.45 -38.59
CA ALA A 116 28.95 22.08 -39.91
C ALA A 116 28.80 23.30 -40.83
N LEU A 117 28.23 24.39 -40.32
CA LEU A 117 28.16 25.68 -41.03
C LEU A 117 29.55 26.18 -41.44
N ARG A 118 30.49 26.23 -40.50
CA ARG A 118 31.87 26.68 -40.79
C ARG A 118 32.57 25.80 -41.84
N LYS A 119 32.36 24.48 -41.82
CA LYS A 119 32.90 23.57 -42.84
C LYS A 119 32.28 23.82 -44.22
N ASN A 120 30.99 24.13 -44.27
CA ASN A 120 30.30 24.45 -45.52
C ASN A 120 30.82 25.76 -46.12
N ASP A 121 30.97 26.80 -45.30
CA ASP A 121 31.54 28.09 -45.73
C ASP A 121 32.99 27.94 -46.22
N GLN A 122 33.78 27.11 -45.54
CA GLN A 122 35.16 26.83 -45.93
C GLN A 122 35.24 26.06 -47.26
N ASN A 123 34.29 25.16 -47.53
CA ASN A 123 34.20 24.45 -48.81
C ASN A 123 33.78 25.39 -49.97
N GLN A 124 32.80 26.29 -49.74
CA GLN A 124 32.38 27.27 -50.74
C GLN A 124 33.52 28.22 -51.13
N LEU A 125 34.32 28.69 -50.15
CA LEU A 125 35.49 29.52 -50.41
C LEU A 125 36.61 28.77 -51.18
N MET A 126 36.71 27.44 -51.07
CA MET A 126 37.65 26.66 -51.88
C MET A 126 37.15 26.44 -53.31
N GLU A 127 35.85 26.27 -53.52
CA GLU A 127 35.24 26.20 -54.87
C GLU A 127 35.32 27.54 -55.63
N GLU A 128 35.13 28.65 -54.94
CA GLU A 128 35.19 30.00 -55.53
C GLU A 128 36.62 30.39 -55.96
N ASN A 129 37.65 29.88 -55.25
CA ASN A 129 39.06 30.10 -55.59
C ASN A 129 39.62 29.14 -56.66
N ALA A 130 38.91 28.06 -57.01
CA ALA A 130 39.33 27.09 -58.03
C ALA A 130 38.84 27.44 -59.45
N SER A 131 37.97 28.45 -59.60
CA SER A 131 37.37 28.81 -60.89
C SER A 131 38.00 30.09 -61.47
N THR A 132 39.14 29.94 -62.14
CA THR A 132 39.58 30.85 -63.21
C THR A 132 39.46 30.16 -64.59
N PRO A 133 39.18 30.90 -65.68
CA PRO A 133 38.31 30.42 -66.75
C PRO A 133 39.07 29.70 -67.86
N HIS A 134 38.55 28.56 -68.34
CA HIS A 134 38.58 28.23 -69.77
C HIS A 134 37.61 27.09 -70.16
N THR A 135 36.72 27.46 -71.10
CA THR A 135 36.26 26.70 -72.28
C THR A 135 35.26 25.53 -72.10
N GLN A 136 34.04 25.82 -72.58
CA GLN A 136 32.97 24.96 -73.13
C GLN A 136 33.28 23.46 -73.33
N LEU A 137 32.40 22.60 -72.79
CA LEU A 137 31.60 21.64 -73.56
C LEU A 137 30.68 20.81 -72.63
N ASN A 138 29.38 20.84 -72.96
CA ASN A 138 28.33 19.85 -72.69
C ASN A 138 28.24 19.21 -71.29
N SER A 139 27.23 19.60 -70.50
CA SER A 139 26.49 18.63 -69.69
C SER A 139 25.04 19.05 -69.51
N SER A 140 24.16 18.11 -69.82
CA SER A 140 22.71 18.17 -69.72
C SER A 140 22.27 18.37 -68.27
N THR A 141 21.43 19.37 -68.05
CA THR A 141 20.71 19.68 -66.82
C THR A 141 19.97 18.45 -66.28
N ILE A 142 20.52 17.82 -65.24
CA ILE A 142 19.72 17.03 -64.29
C ILE A 142 19.58 17.92 -63.05
N ASN A 143 18.41 18.54 -62.97
CA ASN A 143 17.97 19.34 -61.83
C ASN A 143 17.56 18.37 -60.70
N GLU A 144 18.53 17.74 -60.04
CA GLU A 144 18.28 17.07 -58.76
C GLU A 144 18.31 18.12 -57.65
N SER A 145 17.15 18.73 -57.46
CA SER A 145 16.74 19.44 -56.26
C SER A 145 17.17 18.66 -55.02
N PHE A 146 18.23 19.12 -54.34
CA PHE A 146 18.62 18.64 -53.02
C PHE A 146 17.50 18.95 -52.00
N GLY A 147 16.51 18.06 -51.94
CA GLY A 147 15.51 17.98 -50.87
C GLY A 147 16.11 17.45 -49.56
N MET A 148 17.19 18.07 -49.07
CA MET A 148 17.94 17.64 -47.89
C MET A 148 17.77 18.57 -46.69
N THR A 149 16.61 19.22 -46.57
CA THR A 149 16.29 20.09 -45.41
C THR A 149 15.31 19.50 -44.42
N ASN A 150 14.88 18.23 -44.56
CA ASN A 150 13.97 17.60 -43.60
C ASN A 150 14.44 16.26 -43.00
N CYS A 151 15.67 15.83 -43.27
CA CYS A 151 16.16 14.51 -42.83
C CYS A 151 16.81 14.52 -41.43
N PHE A 152 17.20 15.69 -40.91
CA PHE A 152 18.03 15.78 -39.69
C PHE A 152 17.24 15.98 -38.40
N SER A 153 15.97 16.41 -38.46
CA SER A 153 15.11 16.58 -37.27
C SER A 153 14.52 15.25 -36.79
N THR A 154 14.10 14.37 -37.71
CA THR A 154 13.42 13.11 -37.37
C THR A 154 14.41 11.99 -37.05
N ALA A 155 15.55 11.94 -37.75
CA ALA A 155 16.61 10.97 -37.48
C ALA A 155 17.24 11.15 -36.09
N SER A 156 17.42 12.41 -35.65
CA SER A 156 17.91 12.75 -34.31
C SER A 156 16.92 12.35 -33.21
N HIS A 157 15.61 12.58 -33.41
CA HIS A 157 14.58 12.21 -32.45
C HIS A 157 14.42 10.70 -32.33
N ASN A 158 14.39 9.98 -33.46
CA ASN A 158 14.32 8.52 -33.48
C ASN A 158 15.56 7.89 -32.83
N PHE A 159 16.76 8.47 -33.01
CA PHE A 159 17.97 7.97 -32.38
C PHE A 159 17.95 8.18 -30.85
N PHE A 160 17.44 9.32 -30.38
CA PHE A 160 17.24 9.56 -28.96
C PHE A 160 16.20 8.61 -28.37
N GLU A 161 15.05 8.43 -29.01
CA GLU A 161 14.03 7.47 -28.57
C GLU A 161 14.58 6.05 -28.49
N VAL A 162 15.33 5.61 -29.49
CA VAL A 162 15.93 4.26 -29.50
C VAL A 162 16.96 4.11 -28.38
N ILE A 163 17.85 5.08 -28.16
CA ILE A 163 18.84 5.01 -27.07
C ILE A 163 18.16 5.09 -25.70
N PHE A 164 17.21 6.00 -25.53
CA PHE A 164 16.46 6.18 -24.29
C PHE A 164 15.65 4.92 -23.96
N LEU A 165 14.86 4.42 -24.91
CA LEU A 165 14.11 3.18 -24.74
C LEU A 165 15.04 1.97 -24.51
N ASN A 166 16.21 1.91 -25.14
CA ASN A 166 17.18 0.85 -24.90
C ASN A 166 17.77 0.87 -23.48
N GLN A 167 17.88 2.05 -22.84
CA GLN A 167 18.26 2.12 -21.42
C GLN A 167 17.19 1.48 -20.52
N PHE A 168 15.91 1.62 -20.88
CA PHE A 168 14.80 1.01 -20.14
C PHE A 168 14.48 -0.42 -20.56
N ASN A 169 14.91 -0.87 -21.76
CA ASN A 169 14.67 -2.20 -22.32
C ASN A 169 15.94 -3.08 -22.37
N SER A 170 16.90 -2.80 -21.48
CA SER A 170 18.13 -3.58 -21.36
C SER A 170 17.82 -5.08 -21.24
N PRO A 171 18.56 -5.97 -21.94
CA PRO A 171 18.41 -7.42 -21.80
C PRO A 171 18.47 -7.90 -20.34
N ILE A 172 19.24 -7.19 -19.50
CA ILE A 172 19.35 -7.47 -18.06
C ILE A 172 18.04 -7.21 -17.33
N ARG A 173 17.35 -6.11 -17.65
CA ARG A 173 16.06 -5.77 -17.04
C ARG A 173 14.99 -6.79 -17.46
N ARG A 174 14.97 -7.16 -18.74
CA ARG A 174 14.06 -8.19 -19.27
C ARG A 174 14.29 -9.55 -18.60
N ALA A 175 15.54 -9.98 -18.49
CA ALA A 175 15.87 -11.24 -17.79
C ALA A 175 15.45 -11.21 -16.31
N ARG A 176 15.63 -10.07 -15.62
CA ARG A 176 15.19 -9.89 -14.23
C ARG A 176 13.67 -9.95 -14.11
N GLN A 177 12.95 -9.25 -14.99
CA GLN A 177 11.48 -9.26 -14.99
C GLN A 177 10.95 -10.66 -15.29
N GLU A 178 11.55 -11.38 -16.25
CA GLU A 178 11.17 -12.76 -16.58
C GLU A 178 11.38 -13.72 -15.39
N GLN A 179 12.46 -13.53 -14.65
CA GLN A 179 12.71 -14.26 -13.40
C GLN A 179 11.67 -13.93 -12.33
N GLN A 180 11.39 -12.63 -12.11
CA GLN A 180 10.38 -12.18 -11.14
C GLN A 180 8.98 -12.72 -11.46
N TRP A 181 8.64 -12.87 -12.74
CA TRP A 181 7.38 -13.50 -13.15
C TRP A 181 7.36 -15.00 -12.88
N LYS A 182 8.44 -15.73 -13.21
CA LYS A 182 8.56 -17.18 -12.92
C LYS A 182 8.49 -17.47 -11.42
N ASP A 183 9.03 -16.57 -10.61
CA ASP A 183 9.04 -16.68 -9.15
C ASP A 183 7.82 -16.02 -8.49
N CYS A 184 6.90 -15.44 -9.28
CA CYS A 184 5.73 -14.73 -8.76
C CYS A 184 4.73 -15.69 -8.13
N LYS A 185 4.83 -15.84 -6.80
CA LYS A 185 3.88 -16.56 -5.95
C LYS A 185 3.39 -15.63 -4.86
N GLN A 186 2.21 -15.90 -4.33
CA GLN A 186 1.70 -15.19 -3.16
C GLN A 186 2.63 -15.46 -1.97
N GLU A 187 3.02 -14.40 -1.28
CA GLU A 187 3.86 -14.50 -0.08
C GLU A 187 3.00 -14.84 1.16
N GLU A 188 3.59 -15.41 2.21
CA GLU A 188 2.84 -15.92 3.38
C GLU A 188 2.09 -14.82 4.15
N ASP A 189 2.60 -13.60 4.10
CA ASP A 189 2.06 -12.40 4.76
C ASP A 189 1.31 -11.46 3.79
N GLU A 190 1.22 -11.82 2.51
CA GLU A 190 0.58 -11.00 1.48
C GLU A 190 -0.92 -11.34 1.37
N THR A 191 -1.76 -10.31 1.42
CA THR A 191 -3.20 -10.48 1.16
C THR A 191 -3.45 -10.76 -0.33
N ILE A 192 -4.56 -11.43 -0.65
CA ILE A 192 -4.93 -11.73 -2.05
C ILE A 192 -5.00 -10.45 -2.90
N ASN A 193 -5.46 -9.33 -2.33
CA ASN A 193 -5.55 -8.07 -3.05
C ASN A 193 -4.16 -7.50 -3.38
N GLU A 194 -3.22 -7.56 -2.43
CA GLU A 194 -1.84 -7.12 -2.65
C GLU A 194 -1.16 -7.98 -3.71
N PHE A 195 -1.35 -9.30 -3.64
CA PHE A 195 -0.84 -10.24 -4.65
C PHE A 195 -1.37 -9.92 -6.06
N ILE A 196 -2.68 -9.68 -6.21
CA ILE A 196 -3.28 -9.34 -7.50
C ILE A 196 -2.74 -8.01 -8.03
N VAL A 197 -2.56 -7.00 -7.18
CA VAL A 197 -1.98 -5.71 -7.58
C VAL A 197 -0.54 -5.88 -8.07
N ARG A 198 0.28 -6.66 -7.34
CA ARG A 198 1.66 -6.95 -7.73
C ARG A 198 1.74 -7.75 -9.03
N LEU A 199 0.89 -8.76 -9.19
CA LEU A 199 0.80 -9.58 -10.39
C LEU A 199 0.44 -8.74 -11.62
N ARG A 200 -0.54 -7.83 -11.49
CA ARG A 200 -0.95 -6.89 -12.56
C ARG A 200 0.18 -5.93 -12.93
N ALA A 201 0.91 -5.41 -11.95
CA ALA A 201 2.04 -4.52 -12.19
C ALA A 201 3.15 -5.25 -12.98
N LEU A 202 3.50 -6.48 -12.58
CA LEU A 202 4.48 -7.30 -13.30
C LEU A 202 4.02 -7.65 -14.72
N TRP A 203 2.74 -7.95 -14.90
CA TRP A 203 2.16 -8.24 -16.21
C TRP A 203 2.25 -7.04 -17.16
N GLN A 204 1.79 -5.86 -16.73
CA GLN A 204 1.83 -4.64 -17.53
C GLN A 204 3.25 -4.26 -17.95
N GLU A 205 4.24 -4.51 -17.09
CA GLU A 205 5.65 -4.28 -17.43
C GLU A 205 6.20 -5.26 -18.47
N GLN A 206 5.77 -6.53 -18.44
CA GLN A 206 6.23 -7.54 -19.40
C GLN A 206 5.48 -7.50 -20.73
N LYS A 207 4.19 -7.18 -20.68
CA LYS A 207 3.24 -7.30 -21.78
C LYS A 207 2.50 -5.97 -22.00
N PRO A 208 3.23 -4.88 -22.34
CA PRO A 208 2.63 -3.55 -22.46
C PRO A 208 1.60 -3.41 -23.60
N ASN A 209 1.56 -4.39 -24.50
CA ASN A 209 0.60 -4.43 -25.61
C ASN A 209 -0.60 -5.35 -25.34
N GLU A 210 -0.61 -6.06 -24.21
CA GLU A 210 -1.70 -6.96 -23.81
C GLU A 210 -2.63 -6.24 -22.84
N THR A 211 -3.91 -6.56 -22.92
CA THR A 211 -4.96 -5.95 -22.11
C THR A 211 -5.18 -6.74 -20.82
N GLU A 212 -5.90 -6.17 -19.86
CA GLU A 212 -6.24 -6.86 -18.61
C GLU A 212 -7.05 -8.15 -18.84
N ASN A 213 -7.77 -8.24 -19.96
CA ASN A 213 -8.51 -9.45 -20.35
C ASN A 213 -7.58 -10.60 -20.74
N ASP A 214 -6.33 -10.32 -21.12
CA ASP A 214 -5.34 -11.33 -21.52
C ASP A 214 -4.60 -11.93 -20.30
N LEU A 215 -4.81 -11.36 -19.10
CA LEU A 215 -4.25 -11.81 -17.82
C LEU A 215 -5.10 -12.91 -17.13
N ILE A 216 -6.38 -13.03 -17.51
CA ILE A 216 -7.38 -13.95 -16.90
C ILE A 216 -7.37 -15.30 -17.64
#